data_AF-A0A7V9CKP5-F1
#
_entry.id   AF-A0A7V9CKP5-F1
#
_cell.length_a   1.000
_cell.length_b   1.000
_cell.length_c   1.000
_cell.angle_alpha   90.00
_cell.angle_beta   90.00
_cell.angle_gamma   90.00
#
_symmetry.space_group_name_H-M   'P 1'
#
loop_
_entity.id
_entity.type
_entity.pdbx_description
1 polymer ?
#
loop_
_entity_poly.entity_id
_entity_poly.type
_entity_poly.pdbx_seq_one_letter_code
_entity_poly.pdbx_strand_id
1 'polypeptide(L)'
;MPAPGADLWINTVRYSTPGLIAFGLGCVFWLVAYAGILQQVRRRGFVEIPAAAVVANVSWEFLWSFVFTPDTGRLFVWGYRGWVLLDVFIVYCLFRYGPTQVVNPAIRRYFAPFVAFGIASWTASLYYFVLGGYDMSMGATSAYVINVMMSATWLVLLYSHPPELFSPMVGWSKGIGTACFTVFMFVEPLHRFGETALADRRFLLVLCLITLALDVAYSAGLHARRRDAARGRAAAARTA
;
A
#
# COMPACT_ATOMS: atom_id res chain seq x y z
N MET A 1 -2.60 5.30 -30.37
CA MET A 1 -2.02 3.96 -30.58
C MET A 1 -1.77 3.34 -29.22
N PRO A 2 -1.96 2.02 -29.03
CA PRO A 2 -1.58 1.35 -27.79
C PRO A 2 -0.09 1.58 -27.50
N ALA A 3 0.27 1.66 -26.21
CA ALA A 3 1.65 1.78 -25.79
C ALA A 3 2.51 0.64 -26.38
N PRO A 4 3.77 0.91 -26.79
CA PRO A 4 4.66 -0.13 -27.30
C PRO A 4 4.77 -1.31 -26.34
N GLY A 5 4.49 -2.52 -26.82
CA GLY A 5 4.59 -3.76 -26.04
C GLY A 5 3.44 -4.01 -25.05
N ALA A 6 2.35 -3.23 -25.09
CA ALA A 6 1.18 -3.45 -24.22
C ALA A 6 0.44 -4.78 -24.51
N ASP A 7 0.58 -5.32 -25.72
CA ASP A 7 0.06 -6.61 -26.14
C ASP A 7 0.91 -7.79 -25.64
N LEU A 8 2.14 -7.55 -25.20
CA LEU A 8 3.01 -8.56 -24.63
C LEU A 8 2.48 -9.03 -23.27
N TRP A 9 2.78 -10.29 -22.93
CA TRP A 9 2.51 -10.82 -21.59
C TRP A 9 3.29 -10.06 -20.52
N ILE A 10 4.55 -9.76 -20.81
CA ILE A 10 5.45 -8.95 -19.97
C ILE A 10 6.07 -7.92 -20.89
N ASN A 11 5.94 -6.63 -20.58
CA ASN A 11 6.43 -5.58 -21.46
C ASN A 11 7.94 -5.32 -21.26
N THR A 12 8.78 -6.23 -21.77
CA THR A 12 10.25 -6.09 -21.74
C THR A 12 10.79 -5.07 -22.76
N VAL A 13 9.93 -4.58 -23.65
CA VAL A 13 10.27 -3.50 -24.59
C VAL A 13 10.30 -2.17 -23.86
N ARG A 14 9.34 -1.95 -22.95
CA ARG A 14 9.20 -0.72 -22.17
C ARG A 14 9.88 -0.79 -20.80
N TYR A 15 10.03 -1.97 -20.21
CA TYR A 15 10.65 -2.11 -18.89
C TYR A 15 11.87 -3.02 -18.96
N SER A 16 12.90 -2.69 -18.19
CA SER A 16 14.10 -3.52 -18.08
C SER A 16 13.78 -4.84 -17.34
N THR A 17 14.43 -5.93 -17.74
CA THR A 17 14.30 -7.21 -17.04
C THR A 17 14.63 -7.11 -15.54
N PRO A 18 15.73 -6.45 -15.12
CA PRO A 18 16.03 -6.30 -13.70
C PRO A 18 14.95 -5.52 -12.95
N GLY A 19 14.39 -4.47 -13.56
CA GLY A 19 13.27 -3.73 -12.97
C GLY A 19 12.04 -4.61 -12.82
N LEU A 20 11.63 -5.34 -13.86
CA LEU A 20 10.47 -6.22 -13.78
C LEU A 20 10.63 -7.34 -12.74
N ILE A 21 11.84 -7.85 -12.53
CA ILE A 21 12.15 -8.78 -11.45
C ILE A 21 11.95 -8.10 -10.09
N ALA A 22 12.48 -6.88 -9.89
CA ALA A 22 12.27 -6.12 -8.67
C ALA A 22 10.78 -5.86 -8.41
N PHE A 23 10.02 -5.47 -9.44
CA PHE A 23 8.58 -5.27 -9.34
C PHE A 23 7.85 -6.56 -8.94
N GLY A 24 8.15 -7.69 -9.60
CA GLY A 24 7.57 -8.99 -9.27
C GLY A 24 7.89 -9.45 -7.84
N LEU A 25 9.12 -9.26 -7.37
CA LEU A 25 9.49 -9.52 -5.97
C LEU A 25 8.68 -8.64 -5.01
N GLY A 26 8.50 -7.37 -5.37
CA GLY A 26 7.64 -6.43 -4.66
C GLY A 26 6.23 -7.00 -4.46
N CYS A 27 5.61 -7.50 -5.53
CA CYS A 27 4.29 -8.14 -5.48
C CYS A 27 4.26 -9.37 -4.56
N VAL A 28 5.28 -10.23 -4.62
CA VAL A 28 5.36 -11.44 -3.79
C VAL A 28 5.48 -11.10 -2.30
N PHE A 29 6.30 -10.11 -1.94
CA PHE A 29 6.41 -9.69 -0.55
C PHE A 29 5.13 -9.04 -0.03
N TRP A 30 4.43 -8.27 -0.86
CA TRP A 30 3.11 -7.74 -0.51
C TRP A 30 2.04 -8.82 -0.36
N LEU A 31 2.10 -9.92 -1.14
CA LEU A 31 1.25 -11.10 -0.90
C LEU A 31 1.45 -11.70 0.48
N VAL A 32 2.71 -11.82 0.91
CA VAL A 32 3.04 -12.31 2.25
C VAL A 32 2.49 -11.36 3.32
N ALA A 33 2.57 -10.05 3.10
CA ALA A 33 1.95 -9.06 3.98
C ALA A 33 0.43 -9.25 4.05
N TYR A 34 -0.26 -9.40 2.92
CA TYR A 34 -1.69 -9.64 2.87
C TYR A 34 -2.12 -10.92 3.59
N ALA A 35 -1.38 -12.01 3.41
CA ALA A 35 -1.62 -13.25 4.15
C ALA A 35 -1.49 -13.04 5.67
N GLY A 36 -0.50 -12.26 6.11
CA GLY A 36 -0.31 -11.89 7.51
C GLY A 36 -1.44 -11.03 8.07
N ILE A 37 -1.90 -10.05 7.30
CA ILE A 37 -3.03 -9.19 7.67
C ILE A 37 -4.28 -10.04 7.85
N LEU A 38 -4.59 -10.91 6.90
CA LEU A 38 -5.76 -11.79 6.97
C LEU A 38 -5.68 -12.74 8.19
N GLN A 39 -4.50 -13.28 8.47
CA GLN A 39 -4.28 -14.09 9.67
C GLN A 39 -4.59 -13.30 10.96
N GLN A 40 -4.23 -12.02 11.01
CA GLN A 40 -4.43 -11.16 12.18
C GLN A 40 -5.87 -10.70 12.33
N VAL A 41 -6.55 -10.39 11.23
CA VAL A 41 -8.00 -10.17 11.22
C VAL A 41 -8.73 -11.37 11.78
N ARG A 42 -8.36 -12.59 11.37
CA ARG A 42 -8.98 -13.83 11.88
C ARG A 42 -8.67 -14.09 13.36
N ARG A 43 -7.44 -13.85 13.80
CA ARG A 43 -7.00 -14.16 15.17
C ARG A 43 -7.43 -13.12 16.20
N ARG A 44 -7.49 -11.84 15.81
CA ARG A 44 -7.63 -10.70 16.73
C ARG A 44 -8.80 -9.79 16.42
N GLY A 45 -9.49 -9.98 15.28
CA GLY A 45 -10.56 -9.08 14.86
C GLY A 45 -10.08 -7.64 14.65
N PHE A 46 -8.79 -7.45 14.31
CA PHE A 46 -8.18 -6.15 14.07
C PHE A 46 -7.61 -6.11 12.66
N VAL A 47 -7.98 -5.08 11.89
CA VAL A 47 -7.40 -4.82 10.57
C VAL A 47 -6.16 -3.98 10.78
N GLU A 48 -4.99 -4.52 10.44
CA GLU A 48 -3.72 -3.80 10.65
C GLU A 48 -3.51 -2.66 9.64
N ILE A 49 -4.15 -2.71 8.47
CA ILE A 49 -4.07 -1.63 7.48
C ILE A 49 -4.96 -0.45 7.93
N PRO A 50 -4.43 0.79 8.01
CA PRO A 50 -5.23 1.97 8.33
C PRO A 50 -6.40 2.19 7.38
N ALA A 51 -7.58 2.53 7.92
CA ALA A 51 -8.79 2.75 7.12
C ALA A 51 -8.60 3.73 5.95
N ALA A 52 -7.89 4.85 6.19
CA ALA A 52 -7.60 5.85 5.17
C ALA A 52 -6.80 5.28 3.99
N ALA A 53 -5.89 4.34 4.27
CA ALA A 53 -5.10 3.67 3.25
C ALA A 53 -5.93 2.68 2.45
N VAL A 54 -6.80 1.89 3.11
CA VAL A 54 -7.67 0.92 2.43
C VAL A 54 -8.59 1.61 1.43
N VAL A 55 -9.23 2.72 1.81
CA VAL A 55 -10.18 3.42 0.91
C VAL A 55 -9.49 4.01 -0.32
N ALA A 56 -8.27 4.50 -0.16
CA ALA A 56 -7.49 5.03 -1.27
C ALA A 56 -6.97 3.90 -2.17
N ASN A 57 -6.48 2.80 -1.58
CA ASN A 57 -5.90 1.67 -2.31
C ASN A 57 -6.95 0.97 -3.17
N VAL A 58 -8.12 0.65 -2.62
CA VAL A 58 -9.18 -0.02 -3.40
C VAL A 58 -9.68 0.86 -4.55
N SER A 59 -9.70 2.18 -4.35
CA SER A 59 -10.06 3.15 -5.40
C SER A 59 -9.02 3.13 -6.53
N TRP A 60 -7.73 3.11 -6.16
CA TRP A 60 -6.63 3.03 -7.11
C TRP A 60 -6.63 1.72 -7.89
N GLU A 61 -6.71 0.58 -7.20
CA GLU A 61 -6.74 -0.76 -7.81
C GLU A 61 -7.92 -0.92 -8.75
N PHE A 62 -9.10 -0.40 -8.38
CA PHE A 62 -10.28 -0.43 -9.25
C PHE A 62 -10.05 0.37 -10.54
N LEU A 63 -9.55 1.60 -10.43
CA LEU A 63 -9.31 2.46 -11.59
C LEU A 63 -8.27 1.85 -12.53
N TRP A 64 -7.14 1.38 -12.02
CA TRP A 64 -6.07 0.80 -12.85
C TRP A 64 -6.35 -0.63 -13.34
N SER A 65 -7.35 -1.31 -12.77
CA SER A 65 -7.79 -2.64 -13.24
C SER A 65 -8.85 -2.58 -14.34
N PHE A 66 -9.74 -1.59 -14.29
CA PHE A 66 -10.97 -1.57 -15.09
C PHE A 66 -11.20 -0.30 -15.91
N VAL A 67 -10.64 0.84 -15.51
CA VAL A 67 -10.87 2.14 -16.17
C VAL A 67 -9.67 2.54 -17.02
N PHE A 68 -8.48 2.50 -16.43
CA PHE A 68 -7.21 2.77 -17.09
C PHE A 68 -6.49 1.45 -17.39
N THR A 69 -5.68 1.42 -18.45
CA THR A 69 -4.91 0.22 -18.83
C THR A 69 -3.42 0.51 -18.63
N PRO A 70 -2.79 -0.10 -17.61
CA PRO A 70 -1.35 -0.08 -17.45
C PRO A 70 -0.63 -0.65 -18.67
N ASP A 71 0.50 -0.07 -18.98
CA ASP A 71 1.40 -0.43 -20.08
C ASP A 71 2.47 -1.46 -19.67
N THR A 72 2.38 -2.02 -18.46
CA THR A 72 3.31 -3.02 -17.91
C THR A 72 3.22 -4.40 -18.58
N GLY A 73 2.18 -4.64 -19.37
CA GLY A 73 1.91 -5.92 -20.05
C GLY A 73 0.77 -6.71 -19.39
N ARG A 74 0.24 -7.70 -20.12
CA ARG A 74 -1.00 -8.41 -19.74
C ARG A 74 -0.92 -9.12 -18.40
N LEU A 75 0.24 -9.70 -18.05
CA LEU A 75 0.42 -10.41 -16.78
C LEU A 75 0.12 -9.50 -15.59
N PHE A 76 0.66 -8.28 -15.60
CA PHE A 76 0.49 -7.33 -14.50
C PHE A 76 -0.92 -6.72 -14.49
N VAL A 77 -1.54 -6.50 -15.66
CA VAL A 77 -2.94 -6.09 -15.75
C VAL A 77 -3.88 -7.12 -15.09
N TRP A 78 -3.65 -8.42 -15.36
CA TRP A 78 -4.39 -9.48 -14.66
C TRP A 78 -4.02 -9.57 -13.18
N GLY A 79 -2.79 -9.23 -12.82
CA GLY A 79 -2.35 -9.05 -11.43
C GLY A 79 -3.16 -8.01 -10.68
N TYR A 80 -3.29 -6.79 -11.21
CA TYR A 80 -4.12 -5.72 -10.63
C TYR A 80 -5.56 -6.17 -10.41
N ARG A 81 -6.16 -6.84 -11.41
CA ARG A 81 -7.52 -7.40 -11.29
C ARG A 81 -7.63 -8.44 -10.18
N GLY A 82 -6.58 -9.25 -9.98
CA GLY A 82 -6.48 -10.16 -8.84
C GLY A 82 -6.39 -9.42 -7.51
N TRP A 83 -5.70 -8.27 -7.46
CA TRP A 83 -5.61 -7.42 -6.26
C TRP A 83 -6.93 -6.78 -5.88
N VAL A 84 -7.74 -6.37 -6.84
CA VAL A 84 -9.09 -5.87 -6.52
C VAL A 84 -9.89 -6.89 -5.71
N LEU A 85 -9.74 -8.20 -5.96
CA LEU A 85 -10.42 -9.23 -5.17
C LEU A 85 -9.93 -9.26 -3.71
N LEU A 86 -8.63 -9.12 -3.48
CA LEU A 86 -8.06 -9.01 -2.13
C LEU A 86 -8.53 -7.73 -1.45
N ASP A 87 -8.55 -6.61 -2.17
CA ASP A 87 -8.97 -5.32 -1.65
C ASP A 87 -10.44 -5.31 -1.26
N VAL A 88 -11.33 -5.90 -2.07
CA VAL A 88 -12.76 -6.07 -1.72
C VAL A 88 -12.90 -6.85 -0.42
N PHE A 89 -12.11 -7.90 -0.25
CA PHE A 89 -12.12 -8.68 0.99
C PHE A 89 -11.63 -7.85 2.19
N ILE A 90 -10.61 -7.01 2.01
CA ILE A 90 -10.10 -6.13 3.07
C ILE A 90 -11.07 -5.01 3.40
N VAL A 91 -11.75 -4.43 2.41
CA VAL A 91 -12.83 -3.47 2.60
C VAL A 91 -13.96 -4.11 3.41
N TYR A 92 -14.35 -5.36 3.11
CA TYR A 92 -15.30 -6.11 3.92
C TYR A 92 -14.82 -6.24 5.37
N CYS A 93 -13.56 -6.64 5.59
CA CYS A 93 -12.98 -6.69 6.93
C CYS A 93 -12.94 -5.32 7.61
N LEU A 94 -12.73 -4.24 6.86
CA LEU A 94 -12.71 -2.87 7.36
C LEU A 94 -14.11 -2.44 7.84
N PHE A 95 -15.17 -2.71 7.08
CA PHE A 95 -16.53 -2.42 7.55
C PHE A 95 -16.89 -3.21 8.81
N ARG A 96 -16.42 -4.46 8.93
CA ARG A 96 -16.71 -5.32 10.08
C ARG A 96 -15.89 -4.99 11.33
N TYR A 97 -14.60 -4.74 11.17
CA TYR A 97 -13.63 -4.64 12.27
C TYR A 97 -12.93 -3.28 12.36
N GLY A 98 -12.98 -2.46 11.32
CA GLY A 98 -12.35 -1.14 11.26
C GLY A 98 -12.77 -0.13 12.34
N PRO A 99 -14.00 -0.15 12.90
CA PRO A 99 -14.34 0.73 14.02
C PRO A 99 -13.43 0.56 15.25
N THR A 100 -12.74 -0.59 15.37
CA THR A 100 -11.74 -0.83 16.43
C THR A 100 -10.48 0.02 16.29
N GLN A 101 -10.19 0.55 15.10
CA GLN A 101 -9.08 1.49 14.86
C GLN A 101 -9.36 2.90 15.41
N VAL A 102 -10.62 3.21 15.68
CA VAL A 102 -11.03 4.53 16.15
C VAL A 102 -10.93 4.60 17.66
N VAL A 103 -9.97 5.40 18.15
CA VAL A 103 -9.79 5.66 19.59
C VAL A 103 -10.94 6.50 20.15
N ASN A 104 -11.39 7.54 19.42
CA ASN A 104 -12.43 8.44 19.87
C ASN A 104 -13.85 7.84 19.68
N PRO A 105 -14.61 7.53 20.74
CA PRO A 105 -15.93 6.92 20.62
C PRO A 105 -16.95 7.80 19.88
N ALA A 106 -16.83 9.13 19.95
CA ALA A 106 -17.79 10.06 19.37
C ALA A 106 -17.89 9.97 17.84
N ILE A 107 -16.78 9.61 17.19
CA ILE A 107 -16.69 9.48 15.72
C ILE A 107 -16.83 8.03 15.24
N ARG A 108 -16.76 7.04 16.15
CA ARG A 108 -16.81 5.61 15.81
C ARG A 108 -18.11 5.21 15.09
N ARG A 109 -19.24 5.81 15.47
CA ARG A 109 -20.55 5.60 14.80
C ARG A 109 -20.58 6.05 13.34
N TYR A 110 -19.71 6.98 12.95
CA TYR A 110 -19.61 7.50 11.59
C TYR A 110 -18.56 6.76 10.75
N PHE A 111 -17.93 5.72 11.30
CA PHE A 111 -16.84 5.01 10.62
C PHE A 111 -17.26 4.46 9.25
N ALA A 112 -18.37 3.71 9.17
CA ALA A 112 -18.83 3.14 7.91
C ALA A 112 -19.20 4.23 6.86
N PRO A 113 -19.95 5.30 7.20
CA PRO A 113 -20.15 6.44 6.30
C PRO A 113 -18.84 7.07 5.83
N PHE A 114 -17.84 7.25 6.70
CA PHE A 114 -16.54 7.79 6.33
C PHE A 114 -15.75 6.88 5.40
N VAL A 115 -15.84 5.56 5.59
CA VAL A 115 -15.22 4.59 4.66
C VAL A 115 -15.87 4.69 3.29
N ALA A 116 -17.21 4.68 3.22
CA ALA A 116 -17.93 4.78 1.95
C ALA A 116 -17.64 6.11 1.22
N PHE A 117 -17.69 7.23 1.95
CA PHE A 117 -17.33 8.55 1.42
C PHE A 117 -15.85 8.60 1.00
N GLY A 118 -14.96 7.97 1.75
CA GLY A 118 -13.53 7.88 1.43
C GLY A 118 -13.29 7.17 0.11
N ILE A 119 -13.96 6.03 -0.14
CA ILE A 119 -13.85 5.31 -1.42
C ILE A 119 -14.35 6.17 -2.58
N ALA A 120 -15.53 6.78 -2.43
CA ALA A 120 -16.10 7.62 -3.48
C ALA A 120 -15.23 8.86 -3.79
N SER A 121 -14.74 9.54 -2.75
CA SER A 121 -13.91 10.74 -2.91
C SER A 121 -12.53 10.42 -3.47
N TRP A 122 -11.88 9.34 -3.03
CA TRP A 122 -10.60 8.90 -3.61
C TRP A 122 -10.75 8.45 -5.06
N THR A 123 -11.81 7.69 -5.39
CA THR A 123 -12.08 7.27 -6.77
C THR A 123 -12.26 8.48 -7.69
N ALA A 124 -13.08 9.46 -7.29
CA ALA A 124 -13.27 10.67 -8.09
C ALA A 124 -11.97 11.49 -8.22
N SER A 125 -11.23 11.67 -7.12
CA SER A 125 -9.98 12.44 -7.12
C SER A 125 -8.93 11.80 -8.02
N LEU A 126 -8.73 10.48 -7.91
CA LEU A 126 -7.77 9.74 -8.74
C LEU A 126 -8.17 9.74 -10.21
N TYR A 127 -9.46 9.60 -10.52
CA TYR A 127 -9.95 9.67 -11.88
C TYR A 127 -9.57 10.99 -12.57
N TYR A 128 -9.86 12.13 -11.92
CA TYR A 128 -9.50 13.44 -12.46
C TYR A 128 -8.00 13.74 -12.38
N PHE A 129 -7.28 13.17 -11.42
CA PHE A 129 -5.82 13.26 -11.34
C PHE A 129 -5.16 12.63 -12.57
N VAL A 130 -5.62 11.45 -12.98
CA VAL A 130 -5.14 10.77 -14.20
C VAL A 130 -5.55 11.54 -15.46
N LEU A 131 -6.80 12.00 -15.57
CA LEU A 131 -7.24 12.79 -16.74
C LEU A 131 -6.49 14.13 -16.88
N GLY A 132 -6.07 14.72 -15.76
CA GLY A 132 -5.23 15.92 -15.73
C GLY A 132 -3.77 15.68 -16.18
N GLY A 133 -3.38 14.43 -16.42
CA GLY A 133 -2.02 14.06 -16.81
C GLY A 133 -1.01 14.14 -15.66
N TYR A 134 -1.48 14.07 -14.41
CA TYR A 134 -0.61 14.13 -13.22
C TYR A 134 -0.08 12.76 -12.77
N ASP A 135 -0.49 11.68 -13.45
CA ASP A 135 -0.05 10.33 -13.14
C ASP A 135 0.70 9.70 -14.32
N MET A 136 1.53 8.71 -14.00
CA MET A 136 2.28 7.96 -14.98
C MET A 136 1.39 6.87 -15.61
N SER A 137 1.80 6.34 -16.77
CA SER A 137 1.06 5.31 -17.52
C SER A 137 0.77 4.01 -16.76
N MET A 138 1.52 3.75 -15.69
CA MET A 138 1.33 2.61 -14.79
C MET A 138 0.76 2.99 -13.41
N GLY A 139 0.36 4.25 -13.22
CA GLY A 139 -0.20 4.76 -11.96
C GLY A 139 0.80 4.94 -10.83
N ALA A 140 2.10 5.03 -11.15
CA ALA A 140 3.17 5.04 -10.16
C ALA A 140 3.09 6.24 -9.20
N THR A 141 2.79 7.44 -9.71
CA THR A 141 2.77 8.67 -8.89
C THR A 141 1.65 8.60 -7.87
N SER A 142 0.43 8.29 -8.30
CA SER A 142 -0.69 8.16 -7.36
C SER A 142 -0.53 6.98 -6.40
N ALA A 143 0.02 5.85 -6.85
CA ALA A 143 0.32 4.71 -5.98
C ALA A 143 1.29 5.09 -4.85
N TYR A 144 2.31 5.91 -5.16
CA TYR A 144 3.27 6.34 -4.15
C TYR A 144 2.73 7.44 -3.23
N VAL A 145 1.83 8.32 -3.70
CA VAL A 145 1.09 9.24 -2.83
C VAL A 145 0.28 8.45 -1.79
N ILE A 146 -0.43 7.41 -2.24
CA ILE A 146 -1.20 6.52 -1.36
C ILE A 146 -0.27 5.77 -0.41
N ASN A 147 0.87 5.27 -0.87
CA ASN A 147 1.83 4.56 -0.03
C ASN A 147 2.47 5.44 1.05
N VAL A 148 2.84 6.69 0.76
CA VAL A 148 3.32 7.62 1.78
C VAL A 148 2.27 7.81 2.88
N MET A 149 1.02 8.07 2.48
CA MET A 149 -0.10 8.19 3.42
C MET A 149 -0.31 6.88 4.20
N MET A 150 -0.24 5.73 3.53
CA MET A 150 -0.40 4.41 4.13
C MET A 150 0.67 4.16 5.20
N SER A 151 1.95 4.34 4.89
CA SER A 151 3.04 4.12 5.83
C SER A 151 3.01 5.10 7.00
N ALA A 152 2.65 6.37 6.76
CA ALA A 152 2.50 7.36 7.83
C ALA A 152 1.33 7.02 8.77
N THR A 153 0.17 6.67 8.21
CA THR A 153 -1.00 6.30 9.03
C THR A 153 -0.81 4.98 9.76
N TRP A 154 0.03 4.07 9.25
CA TRP A 154 0.37 2.83 9.93
C TRP A 154 1.17 3.08 11.21
N LEU A 155 2.08 4.06 11.19
CA LEU A 155 2.79 4.52 12.39
C LEU A 155 1.79 5.07 13.43
N VAL A 156 0.87 5.93 12.99
CA VAL A 156 -0.17 6.47 13.89
C VAL A 156 -0.99 5.33 14.50
N LEU A 157 -1.41 4.36 13.68
CA LEU A 157 -2.20 3.22 14.13
C LEU A 157 -1.43 2.36 15.13
N LEU A 158 -0.14 2.10 14.86
CA LEU A 158 0.75 1.39 15.77
C LEU A 158 0.76 2.08 17.13
N TYR A 159 1.14 3.35 17.21
CA TYR A 159 1.28 4.04 18.49
C TYR A 159 -0.05 4.30 19.22
N SER A 160 -1.17 4.23 18.49
CA SER A 160 -2.52 4.37 19.09
C SER A 160 -3.05 3.07 19.70
N HIS A 161 -2.41 1.92 19.45
CA HIS A 161 -2.93 0.61 19.84
C HIS A 161 -1.86 -0.30 20.48
N PRO A 162 -2.25 -1.38 21.17
CA PRO A 162 -1.30 -2.35 21.72
C PRO A 162 -0.45 -3.02 20.61
N PRO A 163 0.88 -3.14 20.78
CA PRO A 163 1.78 -3.67 19.76
C PRO A 163 1.53 -5.14 19.43
N GLU A 164 0.82 -5.88 20.28
CA GLU A 164 0.46 -7.27 20.04
C GLU A 164 -0.48 -7.39 18.84
N LEU A 165 -1.34 -6.40 18.60
CA LEU A 165 -2.27 -6.40 17.47
C LEU A 165 -1.58 -6.40 16.11
N PHE A 166 -0.27 -6.10 16.06
CA PHE A 166 0.51 -5.94 14.84
C PHE A 166 1.48 -7.11 14.60
N SER A 167 1.54 -7.56 13.35
CA SER A 167 2.38 -8.68 12.93
C SER A 167 3.76 -8.19 12.44
N PRO A 168 4.89 -8.71 13.00
CA PRO A 168 6.23 -8.39 12.51
C PRO A 168 6.43 -8.90 11.08
N MET A 169 5.77 -10.00 10.72
CA MET A 169 5.78 -10.52 9.36
C MET A 169 5.22 -9.49 8.39
N VAL A 170 4.08 -8.86 8.73
CA VAL A 170 3.47 -7.81 7.90
C VAL A 170 4.40 -6.60 7.79
N GLY A 171 5.02 -6.17 8.89
CA GLY A 171 5.96 -5.04 8.87
C GLY A 171 7.17 -5.25 7.97
N TRP A 172 7.83 -6.41 8.07
CA TRP A 172 9.00 -6.72 7.24
C TRP A 172 8.62 -6.97 5.78
N SER A 173 7.60 -7.80 5.54
CA SER A 173 7.20 -8.16 4.18
C SER A 173 6.71 -6.95 3.40
N LYS A 174 5.87 -6.09 3.99
CA LYS A 174 5.46 -4.84 3.31
C LYS A 174 6.66 -3.93 3.04
N GLY A 175 7.57 -3.77 4.01
CA GLY A 175 8.73 -2.89 3.87
C GLY A 175 9.71 -3.36 2.79
N ILE A 176 9.97 -4.68 2.72
CA ILE A 176 10.78 -5.27 1.65
C ILE A 176 10.07 -5.12 0.30
N GLY A 177 8.75 -5.37 0.26
CA GLY A 177 7.95 -5.19 -0.95
C GLY A 177 8.05 -3.76 -1.50
N THR A 178 7.88 -2.75 -0.64
CA THR A 178 8.04 -1.34 -0.96
C THR A 178 9.47 -0.98 -1.40
N ALA A 179 10.48 -1.57 -0.77
CA ALA A 179 11.87 -1.38 -1.17
C ALA A 179 12.13 -1.92 -2.59
N CYS A 180 11.57 -3.08 -2.93
CA CYS A 180 11.64 -3.65 -4.28
C CYS A 180 10.96 -2.76 -5.33
N PHE A 181 9.76 -2.23 -5.03
CA PHE A 181 9.11 -1.25 -5.91
C PHE A 181 9.93 0.03 -6.05
N THR A 182 10.58 0.47 -4.97
CA THR A 182 11.45 1.64 -5.00
C THR A 182 12.64 1.40 -5.92
N VAL A 183 13.29 0.24 -5.82
CA VAL A 183 14.39 -0.13 -6.74
C VAL A 183 13.91 -0.11 -8.20
N PHE A 184 12.72 -0.65 -8.49
CA PHE A 184 12.13 -0.58 -9.83
C PHE A 184 12.00 0.87 -10.33
N MET A 185 11.48 1.79 -9.50
CA MET A 185 11.34 3.21 -9.87
C MET A 185 12.68 3.92 -10.09
N PHE A 186 13.76 3.47 -9.44
CA PHE A 186 15.10 4.03 -9.63
C PHE A 186 15.80 3.49 -10.90
N VAL A 187 15.56 2.23 -11.25
CA VAL A 187 16.23 1.53 -12.36
C VAL A 187 15.61 1.86 -13.72
N GLU A 188 14.29 2.09 -13.80
CA GLU A 188 13.62 2.29 -15.09
C GLU A 188 13.88 3.67 -15.73
N PRO A 189 14.36 3.74 -16.99
CA PRO A 189 14.69 5.01 -17.65
C PRO A 189 13.49 5.91 -18.03
N LEU A 190 13.68 7.22 -17.88
CA LEU A 190 12.68 8.30 -17.98
C LEU A 190 11.95 8.44 -19.33
N HIS A 191 12.63 8.23 -20.46
CA HIS A 191 12.05 8.44 -21.81
C HIS A 191 10.92 7.45 -22.13
N ARG A 192 10.73 6.44 -21.29
CA ARG A 192 9.70 5.42 -21.44
C ARG A 192 8.41 5.78 -20.72
N PHE A 193 8.30 6.93 -20.05
CA PHE A 193 7.07 7.33 -19.34
C PHE A 193 6.36 8.57 -19.95
N GLY A 194 6.93 9.20 -20.99
CA GLY A 194 6.34 10.35 -21.70
C GLY A 194 7.10 11.68 -21.47
N GLU A 195 6.91 12.68 -22.36
CA GLU A 195 7.73 13.90 -22.44
C GLU A 195 7.51 14.92 -21.30
N THR A 196 6.40 14.83 -20.54
CA THR A 196 6.11 15.68 -19.36
C THR A 196 6.81 15.22 -18.07
N ALA A 197 7.60 14.14 -18.10
CA ALA A 197 7.98 13.32 -16.94
C ALA A 197 9.16 13.80 -16.06
N LEU A 198 9.88 14.87 -16.41
CA LEU A 198 11.13 15.20 -15.69
C LEU A 198 10.90 15.81 -14.30
N ALA A 199 9.84 16.62 -14.13
CA ALA A 199 9.40 17.14 -12.82
C ALA A 199 8.71 16.05 -12.00
N ASP A 200 7.96 15.17 -12.67
CA ASP A 200 7.21 14.06 -12.07
C ASP A 200 8.14 12.99 -11.47
N ARG A 201 9.30 12.69 -12.11
CA ARG A 201 10.28 11.73 -11.57
C ARG A 201 10.84 12.17 -10.21
N ARG A 202 11.22 13.44 -10.05
CA ARG A 202 11.81 13.90 -8.78
C ARG A 202 10.80 13.78 -7.66
N PHE A 203 9.56 14.15 -7.94
CA PHE A 203 8.46 14.00 -7.00
C PHE A 203 8.25 12.53 -6.63
N LEU A 204 8.11 11.64 -7.62
CA LEU A 204 7.96 10.20 -7.40
C LEU A 204 9.12 9.61 -6.58
N LEU A 205 10.38 9.90 -6.92
CA LEU A 205 11.53 9.36 -6.20
C LEU A 205 11.59 9.87 -4.76
N VAL A 206 11.20 11.12 -4.51
CA VAL A 206 11.06 11.65 -3.15
C VAL A 206 9.98 10.90 -2.39
N LEU A 207 8.81 10.65 -3.01
CA LEU A 207 7.77 9.82 -2.39
C LEU A 207 8.27 8.41 -2.07
N CYS A 208 9.08 7.81 -2.96
CA CYS A 208 9.69 6.50 -2.73
C CYS A 208 10.59 6.51 -1.48
N LEU A 209 11.49 7.49 -1.38
CA LEU A 209 12.39 7.63 -0.24
C LEU A 209 11.65 7.92 1.07
N ILE A 210 10.62 8.77 1.04
CA ILE A 210 9.76 9.03 2.20
C ILE A 210 9.06 7.75 2.64
N THR A 211 8.47 7.00 1.71
CA THR A 211 7.77 5.75 2.02
C THR A 211 8.71 4.74 2.66
N LEU A 212 9.91 4.56 2.08
CA LEU A 212 10.92 3.64 2.61
C LEU A 212 11.36 4.05 4.03
N ALA A 213 11.59 5.34 4.26
CA ALA A 213 11.94 5.87 5.58
C ALA A 213 10.82 5.59 6.60
N LEU A 214 9.56 5.79 6.22
CA LEU A 214 8.40 5.50 7.07
C LEU A 214 8.24 4.00 7.35
N ASP A 215 8.50 3.13 6.37
CA ASP A 215 8.45 1.67 6.54
C ASP A 215 9.55 1.15 7.47
N VAL A 216 10.76 1.72 7.36
CA VAL A 216 11.85 1.46 8.31
C VAL A 216 11.48 1.93 9.71
N ALA A 217 10.95 3.16 9.83
CA ALA A 217 10.50 3.70 11.12
C ALA A 217 9.39 2.84 11.74
N TYR A 218 8.44 2.36 10.94
CA TYR A 218 7.37 1.46 11.39
C TYR A 218 7.94 0.15 11.92
N SER A 219 8.83 -0.49 11.17
CA SER A 219 9.44 -1.76 11.56
C SER A 219 10.27 -1.62 12.84
N ALA A 220 11.08 -0.57 12.92
CA ALA A 220 11.86 -0.26 14.12
C ALA A 220 10.95 0.03 15.34
N GLY A 221 9.91 0.85 15.16
CA GLY A 221 8.95 1.19 16.20
C GLY A 221 8.18 -0.02 16.72
N LEU A 222 7.77 -0.94 15.83
CA LEU A 222 7.10 -2.18 16.22
C LEU A 222 8.00 -3.07 17.10
N HIS A 223 9.26 -3.24 16.71
CA HIS A 223 10.22 -4.03 17.50
C HIS A 223 10.50 -3.39 18.86
N ALA A 224 10.69 -2.08 18.91
CA ALA A 224 10.89 -1.37 20.17
C ALA A 224 9.72 -1.58 21.13
N ARG A 225 8.49 -1.34 20.67
CA ARG A 225 7.28 -1.46 21.51
C ARG A 225 7.03 -2.89 21.98
N ARG A 226 7.33 -3.89 21.15
CA ARG A 226 7.22 -5.30 21.55
C ARG A 226 8.26 -5.69 22.61
N ARG A 227 9.47 -5.16 22.53
CA ARG A 227 10.51 -5.37 23.55
C ARG A 227 10.12 -4.74 24.88
N ASP A 228 9.57 -3.53 24.84
CA ASP A 228 9.12 -2.83 26.06
C ASP A 228 7.93 -3.56 26.71
N ALA A 229 6.96 -4.02 25.91
CA ALA A 229 5.85 -4.84 26.39
C ALA A 229 6.31 -6.20 26.98
N ALA A 230 7.37 -6.79 26.45
CA ALA A 230 7.96 -8.02 27.01
C ALA A 230 8.69 -7.75 28.35
N ARG A 231 9.45 -6.65 28.42
CA ARG A 231 10.15 -6.23 29.65
C ARG A 231 9.17 -5.89 30.78
N GLY A 232 8.10 -5.17 30.48
CA GLY A 232 7.05 -4.85 31.45
C GLY A 232 6.40 -6.10 32.05
N ARG A 233 6.10 -7.09 31.21
CA ARG A 233 5.56 -8.39 31.68
C ARG A 233 6.54 -9.16 32.55
N ALA A 234 7.82 -9.19 32.18
CA ALA A 234 8.86 -9.86 32.97
C ALA A 234 9.09 -9.18 34.33
N ALA A 235 8.98 -7.85 34.40
CA ALA A 235 9.07 -7.11 35.66
C ALA A 235 7.86 -7.41 36.57
N ALA A 236 6.64 -7.37 36.03
CA ALA A 236 5.42 -7.67 36.79
C ALA A 236 5.40 -9.10 37.36
N ALA A 237 5.94 -10.08 36.63
CA ALA A 237 6.04 -11.47 37.08
C ALA A 237 7.07 -11.70 38.19
N ARG A 238 8.01 -10.76 38.42
CA ARG A 238 8.99 -10.84 39.52
C ARG A 238 8.49 -10.18 40.81
N THR A 239 7.46 -9.35 40.72
CA THR A 239 6.86 -8.62 41.84
C THR A 239 5.58 -9.27 42.37
N ALA A 240 5.09 -10.32 41.69
CA ALA A 240 3.94 -11.13 42.09
C ALA A 240 4.42 -12.44 42.73
#